data_AF-A0A925BMR8-F1
#
_entry.id   AF-A0A925BMR8-F1
#
_cell.length_a   1.000
_cell.length_b   1.000
_cell.length_c   1.000
_cell.angle_alpha   90.00
_cell.angle_beta   90.00
_cell.angle_gamma   90.00
#
_symmetry.space_group_name_H-M   'P 1'
#
loop_
_entity.id
_entity.type
_entity.pdbx_description
1 polymer ?
#
loop_
_entity_poly.entity_id
_entity_poly.type
_entity_poly.pdbx_seq_one_letter_code
_entity_poly.pdbx_strand_id
1 'polypeptide(L)'
;MSDTQRVVRIFISSPGDVTEERENARRVIDGLQKRYPDVSLQSVLWEDLALPATASFQETIELILHKRPIDIAVFILWSRLGSPLTNRVLRPDGTEYRSGTEREFDLMLKAFEQSDKQRPVMLAYVRDDVDGFEKSLSEDKAEEMIAQRKLAKSFIREQFHDADGRNLRAYQTYREPVDFVGRLRAHLQQSLDDLLGMEATPRWHEEPYRGLEVFDVRHADIFRGRDEETCDLMQRLRDQRRAGCAFAVIVGASGAGKSSLARAGVAASLLQHSGEDGVKAWRTEFFVPALGASDLLARLTRSLFDALPELRSSATALEDVTSLFAQDTALAVRLSIAPAFSRAAEQSQGVVRLLLVIDQMEELWTDRRITAEDRERFLAVIEALARSGHVVV
;
A
#
# COMPACT_ATOMS: atom_id res chain seq x y z
N MET A 1 -15.34 -37.54 9.48
CA MET A 1 -15.12 -36.71 10.68
C MET A 1 -14.97 -35.29 10.17
N SER A 2 -15.88 -34.39 10.54
CA SER A 2 -15.99 -33.05 9.97
C SER A 2 -14.79 -32.21 10.39
N ASP A 3 -13.92 -31.89 9.44
CA ASP A 3 -12.83 -30.95 9.65
C ASP A 3 -13.43 -29.54 9.63
N THR A 4 -13.89 -29.06 10.79
CA THR A 4 -14.39 -27.69 10.93
C THR A 4 -13.20 -26.75 10.79
N GLN A 5 -12.98 -26.28 9.57
CA GLN A 5 -12.01 -25.23 9.24
C GLN A 5 -12.14 -24.07 10.24
N ARG A 6 -11.03 -23.68 10.88
CA ARG A 6 -11.03 -22.59 11.87
C ARG A 6 -11.50 -21.31 11.19
N VAL A 7 -12.52 -20.65 11.72
CA VAL A 7 -13.05 -19.39 11.16
C VAL A 7 -12.48 -18.23 11.95
N VAL A 8 -11.86 -17.26 11.26
CA VAL A 8 -11.42 -15.99 11.82
C VAL A 8 -12.32 -14.88 11.27
N ARG A 9 -13.02 -14.17 12.15
CA ARG A 9 -13.97 -13.11 11.79
C ARG A 9 -13.34 -11.75 11.97
N ILE A 10 -13.26 -11.00 10.87
CA ILE A 10 -12.69 -9.67 10.80
C ILE A 10 -13.83 -8.69 10.59
N PHE A 11 -14.15 -7.96 11.65
CA PHE A 11 -15.19 -6.95 11.64
C PHE A 11 -14.66 -5.65 11.01
N ILE A 12 -15.41 -5.03 10.09
CA ILE A 12 -15.06 -3.75 9.47
C ILE A 12 -16.14 -2.71 9.80
N SER A 13 -15.73 -1.68 10.54
CA SER A 13 -16.53 -0.50 10.83
C SER A 13 -15.97 0.68 10.05
N SER A 14 -16.77 1.24 9.13
CA SER A 14 -16.38 2.45 8.41
C SER A 14 -17.60 3.33 8.09
N PRO A 15 -17.52 4.65 8.26
CA PRO A 15 -18.55 5.57 7.76
C PRO A 15 -18.59 5.62 6.23
N GLY A 16 -19.65 6.19 5.65
CA GLY A 16 -19.88 6.17 4.19
C GLY A 16 -18.90 7.00 3.35
N ASP A 17 -18.13 7.92 3.95
CA ASP A 17 -17.12 8.74 3.27
C ASP A 17 -15.79 8.00 3.03
N VAL A 18 -15.66 6.77 3.54
CA VAL A 18 -14.49 5.89 3.35
C VAL A 18 -14.90 4.54 2.72
N THR A 19 -15.79 4.61 1.72
CA THR A 19 -16.28 3.41 1.01
C THR A 19 -15.18 2.73 0.20
N GLU A 20 -14.25 3.51 -0.39
CA GLU A 20 -13.10 2.97 -1.11
C GLU A 20 -12.19 2.16 -0.18
N GLU A 21 -11.88 2.70 1.01
CA GLU A 21 -11.06 2.01 2.01
C GLU A 21 -11.77 0.76 2.55
N ARG A 22 -13.10 0.78 2.70
CA ARG A 22 -13.89 -0.40 3.05
C ARG A 22 -13.74 -1.52 2.03
N GLU A 23 -13.87 -1.21 0.73
CA GLU A 23 -13.67 -2.20 -0.34
C GLU A 23 -12.23 -2.72 -0.36
N ASN A 24 -11.27 -1.81 -0.22
CA ASN A 24 -9.85 -2.14 -0.13
C ASN A 24 -9.56 -3.08 1.05
N ALA A 25 -10.19 -2.87 2.21
CA ALA A 25 -10.07 -3.76 3.35
C ALA A 25 -10.58 -5.18 3.04
N ARG A 26 -11.72 -5.32 2.32
CA ARG A 26 -12.20 -6.63 1.86
C ARG A 26 -11.20 -7.29 0.91
N ARG A 27 -10.68 -6.56 -0.07
CA ARG A 27 -9.66 -7.06 -1.02
C ARG A 27 -8.39 -7.52 -0.31
N VAL A 28 -7.96 -6.81 0.75
CA VAL A 28 -6.81 -7.21 1.57
C VAL A 28 -7.08 -8.54 2.27
N ILE A 29 -8.26 -8.70 2.89
CA ILE A 29 -8.66 -9.95 3.55
C ILE A 29 -8.71 -11.12 2.56
N ASP A 30 -9.34 -10.92 1.40
CA ASP A 30 -9.40 -11.94 0.33
C ASP A 30 -8.02 -12.30 -0.20
N GLY A 31 -7.13 -11.31 -0.32
CA GLY A 31 -5.73 -11.54 -0.69
C GLY A 31 -4.96 -12.36 0.34
N LEU A 32 -5.18 -12.09 1.63
CA LEU A 32 -4.57 -12.82 2.74
C LEU A 32 -5.12 -14.25 2.89
N GLN A 33 -6.35 -14.53 2.46
CA GLN A 33 -6.92 -15.89 2.49
C GLN A 33 -6.02 -16.93 1.81
N LYS A 34 -5.28 -16.55 0.76
CA LYS A 34 -4.32 -17.42 0.06
C LYS A 34 -3.16 -17.90 0.95
N ARG A 35 -2.79 -17.11 1.97
CA ARG A 35 -1.72 -17.42 2.91
C ARG A 35 -2.17 -18.40 4.00
N TYR A 36 -3.46 -18.44 4.31
CA TYR A 36 -4.01 -19.24 5.41
C TYR A 36 -5.03 -20.27 4.87
N PRO A 37 -4.58 -21.32 4.14
CA PRO A 37 -5.48 -22.30 3.53
C PRO A 37 -6.33 -23.07 4.56
N ASP A 38 -5.78 -23.28 5.76
CA ASP A 38 -6.41 -24.05 6.84
C ASP A 38 -7.41 -23.23 7.68
N VAL A 39 -7.56 -21.94 7.35
CA VAL A 39 -8.40 -20.98 8.08
C VAL A 39 -9.35 -20.30 7.10
N SER A 40 -10.59 -20.07 7.51
CA SER A 40 -11.55 -19.25 6.76
C SER A 40 -11.53 -17.82 7.31
N LEU A 41 -10.99 -16.87 6.56
CA LEU A 41 -11.06 -15.45 6.86
C LEU A 41 -12.42 -14.91 6.39
N GLN A 42 -13.20 -14.36 7.31
CA GLN A 42 -14.53 -13.83 7.02
C GLN A 42 -14.61 -12.35 7.36
N SER A 43 -14.78 -11.50 6.35
CA SER A 43 -15.13 -10.10 6.56
C SER A 43 -16.58 -9.98 7.03
N VAL A 44 -16.80 -9.32 8.17
CA VAL A 44 -18.14 -9.05 8.73
C VAL A 44 -18.40 -7.55 8.65
N LEU A 45 -19.45 -7.16 7.92
CA LEU A 45 -19.99 -5.81 7.91
C LEU A 45 -21.38 -5.84 8.56
N TRP A 46 -21.78 -4.76 9.24
CA TRP A 46 -23.12 -4.68 9.81
C TRP A 46 -24.23 -4.73 8.77
N GLU A 47 -23.96 -4.25 7.54
CA GLU A 47 -24.89 -4.30 6.40
C GLU A 47 -25.14 -5.75 5.93
N ASP A 48 -24.17 -6.66 6.12
CA ASP A 48 -24.25 -8.06 5.70
C ASP A 48 -24.97 -8.95 6.74
N LEU A 49 -25.24 -8.43 7.93
CA LEU A 49 -26.00 -9.13 8.97
C LEU A 49 -27.49 -8.96 8.68
N ALA A 50 -28.13 -9.98 8.12
CA ALA A 50 -29.59 -10.02 7.93
C ALA A 50 -30.30 -9.99 9.29
N LEU A 51 -30.66 -8.78 9.75
CA LEU A 51 -31.37 -8.57 11.00
C LEU A 51 -32.88 -8.77 10.77
N PRO A 52 -33.55 -9.67 11.50
CA PRO A 52 -35.00 -9.70 11.54
C PRO A 52 -35.53 -8.36 12.06
N ALA A 53 -36.55 -7.80 11.40
CA ALA A 53 -37.19 -6.54 11.84
C ALA A 53 -37.81 -6.61 13.25
N THR A 54 -37.86 -7.80 13.84
CA THR A 54 -38.40 -8.09 15.18
C THR A 54 -37.34 -8.15 16.28
N ALA A 55 -36.03 -8.17 15.95
CA ALA A 55 -34.98 -8.27 16.95
C ALA A 55 -34.62 -6.89 17.51
N SER A 56 -34.53 -6.79 18.83
CA SER A 56 -34.00 -5.60 19.49
C SER A 56 -32.48 -5.56 19.32
N PHE A 57 -31.93 -4.35 19.23
CA PHE A 57 -30.50 -4.14 19.07
C PHE A 57 -29.63 -4.74 20.21
N GLN A 58 -30.21 -5.00 21.38
CA GLN A 58 -29.54 -5.66 22.51
C GLN A 58 -29.39 -7.17 22.29
N GLU A 59 -30.39 -7.84 21.71
CA GLU A 59 -30.34 -9.27 21.38
C GLU A 59 -29.29 -9.57 20.29
N THR A 60 -29.07 -8.63 19.37
CA THR A 60 -28.00 -8.70 18.36
C THR A 60 -26.61 -8.69 18.98
N ILE A 61 -26.43 -7.94 20.06
CA ILE A 61 -25.15 -7.83 20.79
C ILE A 61 -24.82 -9.16 21.46
N GLU A 62 -25.78 -9.77 22.15
CA GLU A 62 -25.57 -11.09 22.75
C GLU A 62 -25.29 -12.16 21.69
N LEU A 63 -25.96 -12.11 20.54
CA LEU A 63 -25.74 -13.06 19.45
C LEU A 63 -24.31 -12.97 18.88
N ILE A 64 -23.77 -11.77 18.70
CA ILE A 64 -22.42 -11.55 18.17
C ILE A 64 -21.37 -11.86 19.24
N LEU A 65 -21.54 -11.35 20.46
CA LEU A 65 -20.58 -11.57 21.55
C LEU A 65 -20.53 -13.03 22.01
N HIS A 66 -21.65 -13.77 21.96
CA HIS A 66 -21.70 -15.15 22.49
C HIS A 66 -21.72 -16.24 21.42
N LYS A 67 -22.39 -16.04 20.26
CA LYS A 67 -22.52 -17.11 19.24
C LYS A 67 -21.52 -16.99 18.09
N ARG A 68 -21.00 -15.79 17.79
CA ARG A 68 -20.05 -15.55 16.68
C ARG A 68 -18.99 -14.51 17.07
N PRO A 69 -18.03 -14.86 17.95
CA PRO A 69 -17.03 -13.91 18.41
C PRO A 69 -16.25 -13.33 17.22
N ILE A 70 -15.97 -12.04 17.32
CA ILE A 70 -15.09 -11.30 16.41
C ILE A 70 -13.66 -11.46 16.92
N ASP A 71 -12.76 -11.77 16.00
CA ASP A 71 -11.34 -12.01 16.30
C ASP A 71 -10.52 -10.73 16.10
N ILE A 72 -10.82 -9.97 15.06
CA ILE A 72 -10.16 -8.70 14.73
C ILE A 72 -11.23 -7.67 14.37
N ALA A 73 -11.08 -6.44 14.84
CA ALA A 73 -11.96 -5.32 14.52
C ALA A 73 -11.16 -4.19 13.87
N VAL A 74 -11.55 -3.80 12.65
CA VAL A 74 -10.92 -2.75 11.85
C VAL A 74 -11.85 -1.54 11.80
N PHE A 75 -11.38 -0.42 12.32
CA PHE A 75 -12.07 0.87 12.30
C PHE A 75 -11.39 1.80 11.31
N ILE A 76 -12.17 2.35 10.37
CA ILE A 76 -11.67 3.27 9.34
C ILE A 76 -12.46 4.57 9.49
N LEU A 77 -11.78 5.68 9.74
CA LEU A 77 -12.37 6.98 10.03
C LEU A 77 -11.76 8.05 9.12
N TRP A 78 -12.56 9.05 8.73
CA TRP A 78 -12.07 10.25 8.05
C TRP A 78 -12.81 11.50 8.53
N SER A 79 -13.73 12.00 7.70
CA SER A 79 -14.39 13.28 7.89
C SER A 79 -15.79 13.13 8.49
N ARG A 80 -16.35 11.92 8.49
CA ARG A 80 -17.63 11.60 9.12
C ARG A 80 -17.43 10.62 10.26
N LEU A 81 -18.29 10.74 11.26
CA LEU A 81 -18.45 9.70 12.27
C LEU A 81 -19.58 8.75 11.88
N GLY A 82 -20.56 9.23 11.11
CA GLY A 82 -21.69 8.44 10.61
C GLY A 82 -23.01 9.19 10.78
N SER A 83 -24.07 8.67 10.17
CA SER A 83 -25.41 9.24 10.32
C SER A 83 -25.96 9.01 11.74
N PRO A 84 -26.78 9.93 12.27
CA PRO A 84 -27.49 9.72 13.53
C PRO A 84 -28.33 8.44 13.49
N LEU A 85 -28.37 7.72 14.60
CA LEU A 85 -29.22 6.53 14.73
C LEU A 85 -30.70 6.98 14.74
N THR A 86 -31.52 6.38 13.88
CA THR A 86 -32.96 6.71 13.74
C THR A 86 -33.75 6.45 15.02
N ASN A 87 -33.28 5.53 15.86
CA ASN A 87 -33.80 5.26 17.19
C ASN A 87 -32.80 5.81 18.22
N ARG A 88 -33.29 6.47 19.29
CA ARG A 88 -32.46 6.96 20.40
C ARG A 88 -31.81 5.79 21.14
N VAL A 89 -30.66 5.34 20.66
CA VAL A 89 -29.89 4.28 21.31
C VAL A 89 -29.03 4.91 22.38
N LEU A 90 -29.26 4.47 23.63
CA LEU A 90 -28.53 4.94 24.79
C LEU A 90 -27.32 4.05 25.09
N ARG A 91 -26.26 4.69 25.57
CA ARG A 91 -25.12 4.08 26.24
C ARG A 91 -25.53 3.52 27.61
N PRO A 92 -24.70 2.66 28.22
CA PRO A 92 -24.93 2.18 29.59
C PRO A 92 -25.03 3.30 30.64
N ASP A 93 -24.37 4.45 30.39
CA ASP A 93 -24.41 5.63 31.26
C ASP A 93 -25.64 6.54 31.03
N GLY A 94 -26.54 6.17 30.11
CA GLY A 94 -27.74 6.92 29.79
C GLY A 94 -27.56 8.05 28.76
N THR A 95 -26.35 8.26 28.23
CA THR A 95 -26.12 9.23 27.14
C THR A 95 -26.44 8.63 25.77
N GLU A 96 -26.78 9.44 24.76
CA GLU A 96 -27.07 8.95 23.40
C GLU A 96 -25.79 8.68 22.59
N TYR A 97 -25.81 7.65 21.75
CA TYR A 97 -24.77 7.45 20.73
C TYR A 97 -24.94 8.47 19.60
N ARG A 98 -23.82 9.07 19.17
CA ARG A 98 -23.81 10.09 18.10
C ARG A 98 -23.91 9.47 16.71
N SER A 99 -23.52 8.21 16.57
CA SER A 99 -23.49 7.48 15.29
C SER A 99 -23.49 5.96 15.48
N GLY A 100 -23.70 5.23 14.39
CA GLY A 100 -23.46 3.78 14.32
C GLY A 100 -22.01 3.42 14.63
N THR A 101 -21.04 4.03 13.95
CA THR A 101 -19.60 3.78 14.14
C THR A 101 -19.14 3.89 15.59
N GLU A 102 -19.62 4.92 16.30
CA GLU A 102 -19.30 5.10 17.72
C GLU A 102 -19.84 3.95 18.57
N ARG A 103 -21.07 3.52 18.29
CA ARG A 103 -21.69 2.38 18.95
C ARG A 103 -20.92 1.09 18.66
N GLU A 104 -20.52 0.89 17.41
CA GLU A 104 -19.75 -0.29 16.99
C GLU A 104 -18.38 -0.35 17.69
N PHE A 105 -17.74 0.81 17.89
CA PHE A 105 -16.49 0.92 18.63
C PHE A 105 -16.66 0.53 20.10
N ASP A 106 -17.67 1.07 20.78
CA ASP A 106 -17.97 0.73 22.18
C ASP A 106 -18.28 -0.76 22.36
N LEU A 107 -18.98 -1.37 21.39
CA LEU A 107 -19.27 -2.80 21.39
C LEU A 107 -18.00 -3.66 21.28
N MET A 108 -17.07 -3.30 20.39
CA MET A 108 -15.82 -4.04 20.26
C MET A 108 -14.91 -3.85 21.49
N LEU A 109 -14.95 -2.66 22.11
CA LEU A 109 -14.20 -2.41 23.34
C LEU A 109 -14.73 -3.25 24.51
N LYS A 110 -16.06 -3.36 24.65
CA LYS A 110 -16.67 -4.26 25.64
C LYS A 110 -16.34 -5.72 25.38
N ALA A 111 -16.34 -6.14 24.12
CA ALA A 111 -15.95 -7.50 23.74
C ALA A 111 -14.50 -7.79 24.16
N PHE A 112 -13.61 -6.81 23.96
CA PHE A 112 -12.21 -6.86 24.37
C PHE A 112 -12.06 -6.94 25.90
N GLU A 113 -12.82 -6.15 26.66
CA GLU A 113 -12.80 -6.20 28.12
C GLU A 113 -13.33 -7.54 28.67
N GLN A 114 -14.38 -8.09 28.06
CA GLN A 114 -14.99 -9.37 28.46
C GLN A 114 -14.13 -10.59 28.11
N SER A 115 -13.18 -10.45 27.18
CA SER A 115 -12.29 -11.53 26.76
C SER A 115 -10.93 -11.53 27.48
N ASP A 116 -10.86 -10.90 28.66
CA ASP A 116 -9.60 -10.68 29.38
C ASP A 116 -8.54 -9.94 28.53
N LYS A 117 -9.01 -8.97 27.74
CA LYS A 117 -8.18 -8.13 26.86
C LYS A 117 -7.41 -8.91 25.78
N GLN A 118 -7.99 -10.01 25.29
CA GLN A 118 -7.38 -10.81 24.23
C GLN A 118 -8.02 -10.61 22.86
N ARG A 119 -9.34 -10.39 22.78
CA ARG A 119 -10.08 -10.30 21.51
C ARG A 119 -11.35 -9.45 21.59
N PRO A 120 -11.70 -8.67 20.55
CA PRO A 120 -11.02 -8.60 19.27
C PRO A 120 -9.73 -7.78 19.33
N VAL A 121 -8.76 -8.10 18.48
CA VAL A 121 -7.63 -7.19 18.21
C VAL A 121 -8.18 -5.95 17.51
N MET A 122 -8.03 -4.79 18.14
CA MET A 122 -8.57 -3.53 17.62
C MET A 122 -7.52 -2.78 16.78
N LEU A 123 -7.82 -2.55 15.51
CA LEU A 123 -7.02 -1.76 14.58
C LEU A 123 -7.81 -0.52 14.15
N ALA A 124 -7.27 0.66 14.35
CA ALA A 124 -7.91 1.93 13.98
C ALA A 124 -7.07 2.72 12.97
N TYR A 125 -7.71 3.21 11.93
CA TYR A 125 -7.11 3.99 10.84
C TYR A 125 -7.88 5.31 10.67
N VAL A 126 -7.15 6.42 10.63
CA VAL A 126 -7.70 7.76 10.45
C VAL A 126 -7.08 8.39 9.22
N ARG A 127 -7.90 8.71 8.22
CA ARG A 127 -7.45 9.45 7.05
C ARG A 127 -7.17 10.91 7.44
N ASP A 128 -5.97 11.38 7.16
CA ASP A 128 -5.53 12.77 7.36
C ASP A 128 -5.36 13.49 6.02
N ASP A 129 -6.48 13.59 5.30
CA ASP A 129 -6.58 14.29 4.02
C ASP A 129 -7.41 15.56 4.20
N VAL A 130 -6.73 16.69 4.39
CA VAL A 130 -7.34 18.02 4.53
C VAL A 130 -7.76 18.55 3.17
N ASP A 131 -6.86 18.47 2.18
CA ASP A 131 -7.09 19.01 0.83
C ASP A 131 -8.24 18.29 0.12
N GLY A 132 -8.31 16.96 0.24
CA GLY A 132 -9.40 16.16 -0.30
C GLY A 132 -10.74 16.48 0.37
N PHE A 133 -10.73 16.78 1.68
CA PHE A 133 -11.95 17.19 2.38
C PHE A 133 -12.42 18.56 1.88
N GLU A 134 -11.53 19.55 1.79
CA GLU A 134 -11.88 20.88 1.31
C GLU A 134 -12.44 20.85 -0.12
N LYS A 135 -11.85 20.03 -1.00
CA LYS A 135 -12.36 19.81 -2.37
C LYS A 135 -13.73 19.11 -2.41
N SER A 136 -14.06 18.32 -1.39
CA SER A 136 -15.34 17.60 -1.31
C SER A 136 -16.50 18.47 -0.81
N LEU A 137 -16.22 19.67 -0.29
CA LEU A 137 -17.24 20.58 0.22
C LEU A 137 -18.11 21.10 -0.93
N SER A 138 -19.38 20.67 -0.95
CA SER A 138 -20.42 21.29 -1.77
C SER A 138 -21.11 22.41 -0.99
N GLU A 139 -21.41 23.54 -1.63
CA GLU A 139 -22.11 24.69 -0.98
C GLU A 139 -23.37 24.26 -0.23
N ASP A 140 -24.18 23.36 -0.81
CA ASP A 140 -25.45 22.90 -0.23
C ASP A 140 -25.33 21.99 1.00
N LYS A 141 -24.15 21.40 1.26
CA LYS A 141 -23.92 20.43 2.36
C LYS A 141 -22.75 20.80 3.26
N ALA A 142 -22.13 21.95 3.06
CA ALA A 142 -20.91 22.35 3.77
C ALA A 142 -21.11 22.36 5.29
N GLU A 143 -22.25 22.89 5.78
CA GLU A 143 -22.55 22.92 7.21
C GLU A 143 -22.66 21.51 7.82
N GLU A 144 -23.36 20.58 7.16
CA GLU A 144 -23.48 19.19 7.61
C GLU A 144 -22.11 18.48 7.63
N MET A 145 -21.31 18.67 6.58
CA MET A 145 -19.98 18.07 6.46
C MET A 145 -19.01 18.59 7.53
N ILE A 146 -19.05 19.89 7.82
CA ILE A 146 -18.25 20.50 8.89
C ILE A 146 -18.70 19.99 10.25
N ALA A 147 -20.00 19.85 10.49
CA ALA A 147 -20.54 19.29 11.74
C ALA A 147 -20.09 17.83 11.94
N GLN A 148 -20.16 17.00 10.90
CA GLN A 148 -19.67 15.62 10.91
C GLN A 148 -18.15 15.54 11.17
N ARG A 149 -17.35 16.42 10.56
CA ARG A 149 -15.91 16.47 10.80
C ARG A 149 -15.57 16.86 12.23
N LYS A 150 -16.34 17.77 12.83
CA LYS A 150 -16.21 18.10 14.25
C LYS A 150 -16.55 16.90 15.14
N LEU A 151 -17.61 16.16 14.84
CA LEU A 151 -17.99 14.94 15.57
C LEU A 151 -16.90 13.86 15.48
N ALA A 152 -16.38 13.59 14.27
CA ALA A 152 -15.29 12.61 14.09
C ALA A 152 -14.04 12.99 14.88
N LYS A 153 -13.63 14.27 14.83
CA LYS A 153 -12.49 14.77 15.61
C LYS A 153 -12.71 14.68 17.13
N SER A 154 -13.92 14.99 17.60
CA SER A 154 -14.23 14.87 19.04
C SER A 154 -14.21 13.42 19.48
N PHE A 155 -14.78 12.50 18.69
CA PHE A 155 -14.71 11.07 18.95
C PHE A 155 -13.27 10.56 19.01
N ILE A 156 -12.42 10.94 18.04
CA ILE A 156 -11.00 10.55 18.05
C ILE A 156 -10.31 11.06 19.32
N ARG A 157 -10.51 12.33 19.66
CA ARG A 157 -9.96 12.92 20.88
C ARG A 157 -10.40 12.18 22.15
N GLU A 158 -11.68 11.86 22.26
CA GLU A 158 -12.26 11.21 23.44
C GLU A 158 -11.86 9.74 23.59
N GLN A 159 -11.67 9.01 22.48
CA GLN A 159 -11.39 7.57 22.52
C GLN A 159 -9.90 7.23 22.48
N PHE A 160 -9.08 8.08 21.85
CA PHE A 160 -7.67 7.80 21.62
C PHE A 160 -6.74 8.69 22.44
N HIS A 161 -7.25 9.77 23.07
CA HIS A 161 -6.47 10.64 23.93
C HIS A 161 -7.06 10.70 25.36
N ASP A 162 -6.20 10.87 26.37
CA ASP A 162 -6.61 11.16 27.74
C ASP A 162 -6.96 12.66 27.90
N ALA A 163 -7.43 13.04 29.09
CA ALA A 163 -7.80 14.42 29.41
C ALA A 163 -6.64 15.43 29.27
N ASP A 164 -5.39 14.95 29.31
CA ASP A 164 -4.16 15.72 29.16
C ASP A 164 -3.59 15.67 27.72
N GLY A 165 -4.29 15.00 26.79
CA GLY A 165 -3.90 14.85 25.39
C GLY A 165 -2.90 13.72 25.09
N ARG A 166 -2.54 12.87 26.07
CA ARG A 166 -1.66 11.71 25.86
C ARG A 166 -2.43 10.57 25.20
N ASN A 167 -1.75 9.75 24.40
CA ASN A 167 -2.38 8.66 23.67
C ASN A 167 -2.87 7.56 24.62
N LEU A 168 -4.18 7.44 24.78
CA LEU A 168 -4.86 6.36 25.52
C LEU A 168 -4.90 5.07 24.68
N ARG A 169 -5.05 5.20 23.37
CA ARG A 169 -5.10 4.08 22.40
C ARG A 169 -4.37 4.49 21.13
N ALA A 170 -3.72 3.52 20.47
CA ALA A 170 -3.04 3.78 19.20
C ALA A 170 -4.05 3.76 18.04
N TYR A 171 -3.88 4.68 17.10
CA TYR A 171 -4.47 4.63 15.77
C TYR A 171 -3.40 5.00 14.73
N GLN A 172 -3.62 4.57 13.50
CA GLN A 172 -2.70 4.81 12.39
C GLN A 172 -3.27 5.90 11.48
N THR A 173 -2.42 6.80 11.01
CA THR A 173 -2.82 7.81 10.03
C THR A 173 -2.39 7.43 8.62
N TYR A 174 -3.16 7.87 7.63
CA TYR A 174 -2.86 7.71 6.21
C TYR A 174 -3.44 8.88 5.41
N ARG A 175 -2.89 9.21 4.24
CA ARG A 175 -3.41 10.30 3.40
C ARG A 175 -4.26 9.77 2.25
N GLU A 176 -3.73 8.79 1.53
CA GLU A 176 -4.42 8.20 0.40
C GLU A 176 -4.91 6.77 0.67
N PRO A 177 -6.00 6.32 0.03
CA PRO A 177 -6.53 4.97 0.18
C PRO A 177 -5.50 3.85 -0.05
N VAL A 178 -4.47 4.12 -0.85
CA VAL A 178 -3.41 3.16 -1.17
C VAL A 178 -2.39 2.97 -0.04
N ASP A 179 -2.09 4.02 0.73
CA ASP A 179 -1.26 3.91 1.94
C ASP A 179 -1.96 3.05 2.99
N PHE A 180 -3.28 3.20 3.07
CA PHE A 180 -4.13 2.39 3.93
C PHE A 180 -4.06 0.90 3.58
N VAL A 181 -4.07 0.52 2.30
CA VAL A 181 -3.98 -0.88 1.86
C VAL A 181 -2.71 -1.56 2.39
N GLY A 182 -1.54 -0.93 2.16
CA GLY A 182 -0.26 -1.49 2.59
C GLY A 182 -0.17 -1.66 4.10
N ARG A 183 -0.58 -0.62 4.85
CA ARG A 183 -0.59 -0.64 6.33
C ARG A 183 -1.56 -1.70 6.86
N LEU A 184 -2.78 -1.74 6.33
CA LEU A 184 -3.79 -2.72 6.76
C LEU A 184 -3.31 -4.15 6.52
N ARG A 185 -2.75 -4.44 5.34
CA ARG A 185 -2.21 -5.76 5.01
C ARG A 185 -1.15 -6.19 6.02
N ALA A 186 -0.19 -5.32 6.32
CA ALA A 186 0.88 -5.62 7.27
C ALA A 186 0.33 -5.90 8.68
N HIS A 187 -0.52 -5.01 9.20
CA HIS A 187 -1.07 -5.16 10.55
C HIS A 187 -2.04 -6.36 10.67
N LEU A 188 -2.86 -6.61 9.66
CA LEU A 188 -3.74 -7.79 9.63
C LEU A 188 -2.93 -9.07 9.54
N GLN A 189 -1.89 -9.12 8.72
CA GLN A 189 -1.04 -10.31 8.63
C GLN A 189 -0.40 -10.61 9.98
N GLN A 190 0.19 -9.60 10.64
CA GLN A 190 0.77 -9.74 11.97
C GLN A 190 -0.26 -10.24 13.00
N SER A 191 -1.43 -9.61 13.04
CA SER A 191 -2.50 -9.98 13.98
C SER A 191 -3.02 -11.40 13.74
N LEU A 192 -3.08 -11.85 12.48
CA LEU A 192 -3.46 -13.21 12.11
C LEU A 192 -2.38 -14.24 12.47
N ASP A 193 -1.12 -13.94 12.18
CA ASP A 193 0.01 -14.80 12.54
C ASP A 193 0.01 -15.02 14.08
N ASP A 194 -0.12 -13.93 14.87
CA ASP A 194 -0.19 -13.98 16.34
C ASP A 194 -1.42 -14.77 16.84
N LEU A 195 -2.61 -14.51 16.29
CA LEU A 195 -3.86 -15.16 16.71
C LEU A 195 -3.89 -16.66 16.37
N LEU A 196 -3.25 -17.05 15.28
CA LEU A 196 -3.16 -18.44 14.86
C LEU A 196 -2.06 -19.22 15.59
N GLY A 197 -1.27 -18.55 16.43
CA GLY A 197 -0.11 -19.16 17.08
C GLY A 197 0.90 -19.64 16.04
N MET A 198 0.88 -19.04 14.85
CA MET A 198 1.94 -19.22 13.88
C MET A 198 3.10 -18.45 14.48
N GLU A 199 4.09 -19.17 15.04
CA GLU A 199 5.40 -18.57 15.25
C GLU A 199 5.70 -17.80 13.97
N ALA A 200 6.06 -16.53 14.11
CA ALA A 200 6.60 -15.76 13.01
C ALA A 200 7.76 -16.58 12.47
N THR A 201 7.48 -17.45 11.49
CA THR A 201 8.48 -18.23 10.80
C THR A 201 9.45 -17.16 10.38
N PRO A 202 10.70 -17.17 10.88
CA PRO A 202 11.64 -16.16 10.48
C PRO A 202 11.72 -16.33 8.97
N ARG A 203 11.08 -15.41 8.22
CA ARG A 203 11.20 -15.38 6.75
C ARG A 203 12.66 -15.20 6.34
N TRP A 204 13.50 -14.87 7.32
CA TRP A 204 14.92 -14.59 7.26
C TRP A 204 15.69 -15.63 8.05
N HIS A 205 16.44 -16.46 7.33
CA HIS A 205 17.45 -17.36 7.89
C HIS A 205 18.86 -16.72 7.89
N GLU A 206 18.96 -15.45 7.51
CA GLU A 206 20.21 -14.69 7.40
C GLU A 206 20.33 -13.61 8.49
N GLU A 207 21.56 -13.15 8.74
CA GLU A 207 21.87 -12.18 9.78
C GLU A 207 21.20 -10.81 9.48
N PRO A 208 20.31 -10.30 10.35
CA PRO A 208 19.46 -9.14 10.01
C PRO A 208 20.24 -7.82 9.98
N TYR A 209 21.42 -7.76 10.60
CA TYR A 209 22.28 -6.59 10.62
C TYR A 209 23.28 -6.64 9.47
N ARG A 210 22.97 -5.91 8.40
CA ARG A 210 23.78 -5.90 7.16
C ARG A 210 24.84 -4.79 7.11
N GLY A 211 25.10 -4.09 8.22
CA GLY A 211 26.10 -3.04 8.29
C GLY A 211 25.86 -1.92 7.25
N LEU A 212 26.86 -1.65 6.41
CA LEU A 212 26.78 -0.68 5.30
C LEU A 212 26.29 -1.31 3.98
N GLU A 213 25.98 -2.60 3.95
CA GLU A 213 25.45 -3.25 2.76
C GLU A 213 24.03 -2.76 2.45
N VAL A 214 23.73 -2.66 1.16
CA VAL A 214 22.41 -2.24 0.68
C VAL A 214 21.39 -3.34 0.96
N PHE A 215 20.28 -3.00 1.60
CA PHE A 215 19.11 -3.89 1.69
C PHE A 215 18.51 -4.03 0.28
N ASP A 216 18.67 -5.21 -0.29
CA ASP A 216 18.09 -5.59 -1.58
C ASP A 216 16.60 -5.96 -1.45
N VAL A 217 15.87 -6.07 -2.57
CA VAL A 217 14.44 -6.45 -2.65
C VAL A 217 14.11 -7.64 -1.77
N ARG A 218 15.00 -8.65 -1.76
CA ARG A 218 14.84 -9.85 -0.96
C ARG A 218 14.63 -9.47 0.50
N HIS A 219 15.44 -8.58 1.07
CA HIS A 219 15.47 -8.21 2.50
C HIS A 219 14.29 -7.35 2.98
N ALA A 220 13.20 -7.26 2.20
CA ALA A 220 12.08 -6.38 2.50
C ALA A 220 11.45 -6.64 3.88
N ASP A 221 11.34 -7.89 4.36
CA ASP A 221 10.66 -8.11 5.66
C ASP A 221 11.49 -7.65 6.88
N ILE A 222 12.80 -7.44 6.71
CA ILE A 222 13.71 -6.89 7.75
C ILE A 222 14.07 -5.42 7.53
N PHE A 223 13.62 -4.81 6.43
CA PHE A 223 13.81 -3.38 6.19
C PHE A 223 12.75 -2.59 6.97
N ARG A 224 13.16 -1.80 7.98
CA ARG A 224 12.27 -1.11 8.94
C ARG A 224 12.64 0.36 9.10
N GLY A 225 11.68 1.18 9.52
CA GLY A 225 11.91 2.58 9.91
C GLY A 225 12.02 3.56 8.73
N ARG A 226 11.61 3.11 7.53
CA ARG A 226 11.58 3.91 6.30
C ARG A 226 10.24 3.76 5.56
N ASP A 227 9.20 3.37 6.28
CA ASP A 227 7.87 3.09 5.73
C ASP A 227 7.24 4.38 5.18
N GLU A 228 7.40 5.50 5.90
CA GLU A 228 6.90 6.81 5.46
C GLU A 228 7.60 7.31 4.20
N GLU A 229 8.94 7.22 4.13
CA GLU A 229 9.68 7.62 2.94
C GLU A 229 9.38 6.72 1.73
N THR A 230 9.09 5.44 1.98
CA THR A 230 8.67 4.50 0.93
C THR A 230 7.30 4.91 0.37
N CYS A 231 6.33 5.19 1.25
CA CYS A 231 5.01 5.71 0.86
C CYS A 231 5.12 7.03 0.08
N ASP A 232 5.87 8.01 0.59
CA ASP A 232 6.05 9.32 -0.04
C ASP A 232 6.66 9.21 -1.44
N LEU A 233 7.67 8.36 -1.61
CA LEU A 233 8.32 8.17 -2.90
C LEU A 233 7.42 7.44 -3.90
N MET A 234 6.73 6.39 -3.45
CA MET A 234 5.72 5.70 -4.24
C MET A 234 4.63 6.67 -4.73
N GLN A 235 4.18 7.57 -3.86
CA GLN A 235 3.18 8.56 -4.21
C GLN A 235 3.69 9.54 -5.27
N ARG A 236 4.89 10.09 -5.08
CA ARG A 236 5.51 10.99 -6.07
C ARG A 236 5.64 10.31 -7.43
N LEU A 237 6.05 9.04 -7.48
CA LEU A 237 6.13 8.29 -8.72
C LEU A 237 4.76 8.12 -9.40
N ARG A 238 3.68 7.90 -8.64
CA ARG A 238 2.31 7.85 -9.18
C ARG A 238 1.89 9.19 -9.78
N ASP A 239 2.14 10.29 -9.08
CA ASP A 239 1.77 11.63 -9.53
C ASP A 239 2.56 12.06 -10.77
N GLN A 240 3.87 11.83 -10.76
CA GLN A 240 4.75 12.09 -11.91
C GLN A 240 4.33 11.29 -13.15
N ARG A 241 3.93 10.02 -12.95
CA ARG A 241 3.36 9.21 -14.02
C ARG A 241 2.05 9.78 -14.55
N ARG A 242 1.14 10.25 -13.68
CA ARG A 242 -0.11 10.91 -14.11
C ARG A 242 0.16 12.19 -14.90
N ALA A 243 1.24 12.90 -14.57
CA ALA A 243 1.73 14.06 -15.30
C ALA A 243 2.48 13.72 -16.62
N GLY A 244 2.62 12.43 -16.97
CA GLY A 244 3.22 11.98 -18.23
C GLY A 244 4.74 11.80 -18.20
N CYS A 245 5.38 11.81 -17.03
CA CYS A 245 6.81 11.53 -16.88
C CYS A 245 7.06 10.82 -15.54
N ALA A 246 7.17 9.50 -15.52
CA ALA A 246 7.31 8.72 -14.28
C ALA A 246 8.77 8.69 -13.77
N PHE A 247 9.25 9.82 -13.24
CA PHE A 247 10.63 9.99 -12.78
C PHE A 247 10.68 10.60 -11.38
N ALA A 248 11.50 10.05 -10.48
CA ALA A 248 11.81 10.68 -9.20
C ALA A 248 13.30 10.56 -8.82
N VAL A 249 13.78 11.52 -8.02
CA VAL A 249 15.16 11.53 -7.51
C VAL A 249 15.15 11.42 -5.99
N ILE A 250 15.97 10.49 -5.48
CA ILE A 250 16.21 10.32 -4.04
C ILE A 250 17.47 11.09 -3.66
N VAL A 251 17.32 12.14 -2.85
CA VAL A 251 18.44 12.96 -2.38
C VAL A 251 18.61 12.79 -0.88
N GLY A 252 19.85 12.68 -0.42
CA GLY A 252 20.17 12.52 0.99
C GLY A 252 21.65 12.24 1.22
N ALA A 253 22.10 12.39 2.48
CA ALA A 253 23.50 12.19 2.86
C ALA A 253 24.03 10.81 2.44
N SER A 254 25.35 10.72 2.23
CA SER A 254 25.99 9.41 2.01
C SER A 254 25.75 8.50 3.21
N GLY A 255 25.47 7.22 2.96
CA GLY A 255 25.13 6.27 4.03
C GLY A 255 23.73 6.41 4.63
N ALA A 256 22.89 7.36 4.20
CA ALA A 256 21.53 7.51 4.72
C ALA A 256 20.55 6.37 4.35
N GLY A 257 20.99 5.40 3.56
CA GLY A 257 20.18 4.25 3.13
C GLY A 257 19.34 4.47 1.88
N LYS A 258 19.71 5.41 1.00
CA LYS A 258 18.97 5.73 -0.24
C LYS A 258 18.79 4.52 -1.17
N SER A 259 19.87 3.78 -1.42
CA SER A 259 19.82 2.57 -2.23
C SER A 259 18.93 1.51 -1.57
N SER A 260 19.02 1.34 -0.24
CA SER A 260 18.14 0.43 0.51
C SER A 260 16.66 0.83 0.39
N LEU A 261 16.36 2.13 0.47
CA LEU A 261 15.00 2.66 0.28
C LEU A 261 14.47 2.35 -1.14
N ALA A 262 15.29 2.55 -2.17
CA ALA A 262 14.90 2.26 -3.55
C ALA A 262 14.64 0.75 -3.78
N ARG A 263 15.48 -0.13 -3.22
CA ARG A 263 15.41 -1.57 -3.45
C ARG A 263 14.45 -2.28 -2.48
N ALA A 264 14.75 -2.27 -1.18
CA ALA A 264 13.96 -2.98 -0.17
C ALA A 264 12.68 -2.24 0.24
N GLY A 265 12.58 -0.94 -0.02
CA GLY A 265 11.35 -0.17 0.17
C GLY A 265 10.48 -0.19 -1.09
N VAL A 266 10.85 0.63 -2.08
CA VAL A 266 10.03 0.90 -3.27
C VAL A 266 9.91 -0.32 -4.19
N ALA A 267 11.03 -0.89 -4.64
CA ALA A 267 10.99 -2.01 -5.58
C ALA A 267 10.29 -3.24 -4.98
N ALA A 268 10.58 -3.56 -3.71
CA ALA A 268 9.88 -4.62 -2.99
C ALA A 268 8.38 -4.34 -2.85
N SER A 269 7.98 -3.11 -2.52
CA SER A 269 6.57 -2.73 -2.43
C SER A 269 5.86 -2.90 -3.77
N LEU A 270 6.44 -2.46 -4.89
CA LEU A 270 5.82 -2.63 -6.21
C LEU A 270 5.66 -4.11 -6.59
N LEU A 271 6.66 -4.94 -6.30
CA LEU A 271 6.58 -6.38 -6.57
C LEU A 271 5.50 -7.06 -5.74
N GLN A 272 5.43 -6.78 -4.43
CA GLN A 272 4.44 -7.35 -3.51
C GLN A 272 2.99 -6.94 -3.83
N HIS A 273 2.80 -5.73 -4.36
CA HIS A 273 1.49 -5.15 -4.66
C HIS A 273 1.12 -5.25 -6.15
N SER A 274 1.74 -6.19 -6.88
CA SER A 274 1.35 -6.51 -8.26
C SER A 274 -0.12 -6.96 -8.32
N GLY A 275 -0.93 -6.31 -9.14
CA GLY A 275 -2.38 -6.49 -9.25
C GLY A 275 -3.20 -5.27 -8.84
N GLU A 276 -2.58 -4.28 -8.21
CA GLU A 276 -3.19 -3.00 -7.82
C GLU A 276 -3.02 -1.96 -8.96
N ASP A 277 -3.88 -0.92 -9.02
CA ASP A 277 -3.86 0.14 -10.06
C ASP A 277 -3.93 -0.36 -11.52
N GLY A 278 -4.47 -1.56 -11.76
CA GLY A 278 -4.58 -2.17 -13.09
C GLY A 278 -3.24 -2.71 -13.65
N VAL A 279 -2.16 -2.66 -12.87
CA VAL A 279 -0.86 -3.25 -13.23
C VAL A 279 -0.82 -4.69 -12.77
N LYS A 280 -0.71 -5.62 -13.70
CA LYS A 280 -0.73 -7.07 -13.43
C LYS A 280 0.60 -7.59 -12.92
N ALA A 281 1.71 -7.02 -13.40
CA ALA A 281 3.05 -7.41 -12.98
C ALA A 281 4.02 -6.22 -13.01
N TRP A 282 4.88 -6.18 -12.00
CA TRP A 282 6.05 -5.33 -11.97
C TRP A 282 7.32 -6.12 -12.26
N ARG A 283 8.23 -5.51 -13.00
CA ARG A 283 9.62 -5.93 -13.15
C ARG A 283 10.52 -4.84 -12.59
N THR A 284 11.70 -5.22 -12.14
CA THR A 284 12.64 -4.31 -11.47
C THR A 284 14.02 -4.52 -12.03
N GLU A 285 14.73 -3.41 -12.27
CA GLU A 285 16.10 -3.44 -12.77
C GLU A 285 16.95 -2.38 -12.07
N PHE A 286 18.18 -2.75 -11.70
CA PHE A 286 19.09 -1.90 -10.94
C PHE A 286 20.33 -1.56 -11.78
N PHE A 287 20.48 -0.29 -12.10
CA PHE A 287 21.54 0.20 -12.96
C PHE A 287 22.49 1.13 -12.20
N VAL A 288 23.80 0.89 -12.31
CA VAL A 288 24.86 1.73 -11.71
C VAL A 288 25.72 2.29 -12.84
N PRO A 289 25.75 3.62 -13.09
CA PRO A 289 26.41 4.19 -14.26
C PRO A 289 27.88 3.82 -14.46
N ALA A 290 28.71 3.78 -13.42
CA ALA A 290 30.14 3.48 -13.56
C ALA A 290 30.51 1.99 -13.49
N LEU A 291 29.53 1.09 -13.31
CA LEU A 291 29.79 -0.33 -13.06
C LEU A 291 30.17 -1.12 -14.33
N GLY A 292 31.46 -1.16 -14.66
CA GLY A 292 31.99 -2.02 -15.74
C GLY A 292 32.85 -1.26 -16.74
N ALA A 293 33.27 -1.95 -17.81
CA ALA A 293 34.23 -1.43 -18.79
C ALA A 293 33.63 -1.12 -20.17
N SER A 294 32.38 -1.50 -20.42
CA SER A 294 31.71 -1.26 -21.71
C SER A 294 30.93 0.06 -21.73
N ASP A 295 30.57 0.50 -22.94
CA ASP A 295 29.78 1.70 -23.20
C ASP A 295 28.51 1.81 -22.34
N LEU A 296 28.21 3.03 -21.88
CA LEU A 296 27.11 3.32 -20.96
C LEU A 296 25.75 2.96 -21.55
N LEU A 297 25.53 3.28 -22.83
CA LEU A 297 24.27 3.03 -23.52
C LEU A 297 24.09 1.55 -23.85
N ALA A 298 25.17 0.86 -24.26
CA ALA A 298 25.15 -0.58 -24.46
C ALA A 298 24.79 -1.33 -23.17
N ARG A 299 25.30 -0.88 -22.01
CA ARG A 299 24.96 -1.47 -20.71
C ARG A 299 23.52 -1.23 -20.30
N LEU A 300 23.01 -0.01 -20.50
CA LEU A 300 21.60 0.29 -20.26
C LEU A 300 20.71 -0.60 -21.17
N THR A 301 21.07 -0.74 -22.45
CA THR A 301 20.33 -1.60 -23.38
C THR A 301 20.34 -3.06 -22.90
N ARG A 302 21.48 -3.58 -22.45
CA ARG A 302 21.57 -4.94 -21.89
C ARG A 302 20.66 -5.12 -20.67
N SER A 303 20.69 -4.17 -19.75
CA SER A 303 19.87 -4.12 -18.55
C SER A 303 18.37 -4.15 -18.90
N LEU A 304 17.95 -3.43 -19.95
CA LEU A 304 16.58 -3.51 -20.48
C LEU A 304 16.25 -4.89 -21.09
N PHE A 305 17.20 -5.54 -21.78
CA PHE A 305 17.02 -6.89 -22.33
C PHE A 305 16.88 -7.97 -21.25
N ASP A 306 17.53 -7.77 -20.11
CA ASP A 306 17.45 -8.68 -18.97
C ASP A 306 16.12 -8.48 -18.21
N ALA A 307 15.68 -7.23 -18.07
CA ALA A 307 14.40 -6.89 -17.46
C ALA A 307 13.18 -7.14 -18.38
N LEU A 308 13.37 -7.12 -19.70
CA LEU A 308 12.31 -7.27 -20.69
C LEU A 308 12.70 -8.32 -21.75
N PRO A 309 12.60 -9.63 -21.43
CA PRO A 309 13.00 -10.71 -22.33
C PRO A 309 12.27 -10.71 -23.68
N GLU A 310 11.10 -10.08 -23.76
CA GLU A 310 10.30 -9.90 -24.98
C GLU A 310 11.03 -9.05 -26.04
N LEU A 311 12.08 -8.31 -25.68
CA LEU A 311 12.97 -7.65 -26.63
C LEU A 311 13.75 -8.67 -27.49
N ARG A 312 14.07 -9.85 -26.93
CA ARG A 312 14.76 -10.93 -27.67
C ARG A 312 13.82 -11.63 -28.63
N SER A 313 12.53 -11.72 -28.28
CA SER A 313 11.52 -12.42 -29.10
C SER A 313 11.18 -11.71 -30.42
N SER A 314 11.52 -10.42 -30.57
CA SER A 314 11.31 -9.68 -31.82
C SER A 314 12.44 -9.82 -32.83
N ALA A 315 13.36 -10.76 -32.62
CA ALA A 315 14.59 -10.93 -33.42
C ALA A 315 15.45 -9.66 -33.50
N THR A 316 15.30 -8.76 -32.54
CA THR A 316 16.05 -7.50 -32.48
C THR A 316 17.36 -7.76 -31.74
N ALA A 317 18.50 -7.52 -32.39
CA ALA A 317 19.78 -7.66 -31.72
C ALA A 317 19.97 -6.53 -30.70
N LEU A 318 20.75 -6.80 -29.65
CA LEU A 318 21.07 -5.79 -28.64
C LEU A 318 21.74 -4.58 -29.29
N GLU A 319 22.66 -4.83 -30.22
CA GLU A 319 23.41 -3.83 -30.97
C GLU A 319 22.50 -2.94 -31.83
N ASP A 320 21.42 -3.50 -32.39
CA ASP A 320 20.45 -2.74 -33.18
C ASP A 320 19.68 -1.75 -32.29
N VAL A 321 19.24 -2.20 -31.11
CA VAL A 321 18.52 -1.33 -30.16
C VAL A 321 19.45 -0.26 -29.59
N THR A 322 20.69 -0.61 -29.25
CA THR A 322 21.70 0.36 -28.80
C THR A 322 21.97 1.42 -29.87
N SER A 323 22.15 0.99 -31.13
CA SER A 323 22.36 1.90 -32.26
C SER A 323 21.15 2.80 -32.50
N LEU A 324 19.93 2.25 -32.37
CA LEU A 324 18.71 3.01 -32.52
C LEU A 324 18.54 4.05 -31.40
N PHE A 325 18.87 3.71 -30.15
CA PHE A 325 18.88 4.69 -29.06
C PHE A 325 19.85 5.84 -29.29
N ALA A 326 21.02 5.55 -29.87
CA ALA A 326 22.04 6.56 -30.17
C ALA A 326 21.62 7.48 -31.34
N GLN A 327 20.80 7.00 -32.27
CA GLN A 327 20.36 7.76 -33.44
C GLN A 327 19.05 8.54 -33.18
N ASP A 328 18.04 7.86 -32.65
CA ASP A 328 16.72 8.42 -32.35
C ASP A 328 16.09 7.65 -31.19
N THR A 329 16.22 8.23 -30.00
CA THR A 329 15.69 7.68 -28.75
C THR A 329 14.18 7.48 -28.78
N ALA A 330 13.42 8.39 -29.38
CA ALA A 330 11.96 8.29 -29.44
C ALA A 330 11.53 7.15 -30.37
N LEU A 331 12.24 6.98 -31.49
CA LEU A 331 12.05 5.87 -32.41
C LEU A 331 12.41 4.52 -31.75
N ALA A 332 13.49 4.46 -30.96
CA ALA A 332 13.89 3.27 -30.22
C ALA A 332 12.79 2.82 -29.24
N VAL A 333 12.23 3.77 -28.47
CA VAL A 333 11.11 3.47 -27.57
C VAL A 333 9.89 2.97 -28.34
N ARG A 334 9.53 3.64 -29.44
CA ARG A 334 8.33 3.30 -30.22
C ARG A 334 8.43 1.96 -30.94
N LEU A 335 9.60 1.60 -31.49
CA LEU A 335 9.77 0.39 -32.30
C LEU A 335 10.26 -0.82 -31.52
N SER A 336 10.99 -0.62 -30.42
CA SER A 336 11.58 -1.73 -29.65
C SER A 336 10.91 -1.90 -28.28
N ILE A 337 10.88 -0.83 -27.48
CA ILE A 337 10.44 -0.91 -26.08
C ILE A 337 8.93 -1.09 -25.96
N ALA A 338 8.13 -0.21 -26.57
CA ALA A 338 6.66 -0.28 -26.47
C ALA A 338 6.09 -1.61 -26.99
N PRO A 339 6.53 -2.15 -28.15
CA PRO A 339 6.07 -3.47 -28.61
C PRO A 339 6.47 -4.61 -27.67
N ALA A 340 7.64 -4.53 -27.01
CA ALA A 340 8.04 -5.52 -26.03
C ALA A 340 7.13 -5.51 -24.79
N PHE A 341 6.71 -4.33 -24.32
CA PHE A 341 5.71 -4.22 -23.25
C PHE A 341 4.32 -4.72 -23.68
N SER A 342 3.90 -4.47 -24.93
CA SER A 342 2.65 -5.02 -25.45
C SER A 342 2.65 -6.55 -25.42
N ARG A 343 3.75 -7.19 -25.86
CA ARG A 343 3.92 -8.66 -25.78
C ARG A 343 3.94 -9.16 -24.33
N ALA A 344 4.63 -8.46 -23.44
CA ALA A 344 4.66 -8.79 -22.02
C ALA A 344 3.24 -8.73 -21.40
N ALA A 345 2.45 -7.75 -21.82
CA ALA A 345 1.08 -7.56 -21.36
C ALA A 345 0.13 -8.65 -21.89
N GLU A 346 0.30 -9.08 -23.13
CA GLU A 346 -0.42 -10.23 -23.71
C GLU A 346 -0.11 -11.52 -22.94
N GLN A 347 1.16 -11.79 -22.68
CA GLN A 347 1.61 -12.99 -21.94
C GLN A 347 1.13 -12.99 -20.49
N SER A 348 1.11 -11.83 -19.84
CA SER A 348 0.70 -11.69 -18.43
C SER A 348 -0.81 -11.48 -18.27
N GLN A 349 -1.57 -11.38 -19.36
CA GLN A 349 -2.99 -11.02 -19.37
C GLN A 349 -3.30 -9.72 -18.61
N GLY A 350 -2.46 -8.70 -18.78
CA GLY A 350 -2.64 -7.40 -18.14
C GLY A 350 -1.40 -6.52 -18.20
N VAL A 351 -1.50 -5.28 -17.73
CA VAL A 351 -0.43 -4.28 -17.86
C VAL A 351 0.83 -4.72 -17.12
N VAL A 352 1.97 -4.73 -17.81
CA VAL A 352 3.30 -4.95 -17.21
C VAL A 352 4.04 -3.63 -17.16
N ARG A 353 4.75 -3.37 -16.06
CA ARG A 353 5.60 -2.18 -15.90
C ARG A 353 6.99 -2.54 -15.42
N LEU A 354 7.95 -1.67 -15.70
CA LEU A 354 9.32 -1.77 -15.24
C LEU A 354 9.64 -0.62 -14.29
N LEU A 355 10.16 -0.92 -13.11
CA LEU A 355 10.91 0.02 -12.29
C LEU A 355 12.40 -0.08 -12.66
N LEU A 356 12.98 1.01 -13.16
CA LEU A 356 14.41 1.12 -13.45
C LEU A 356 15.06 2.03 -12.41
N VAL A 357 15.75 1.45 -11.44
CA VAL A 357 16.46 2.20 -10.40
C VAL A 357 17.88 2.52 -10.89
N ILE A 358 18.17 3.82 -11.03
CA ILE A 358 19.52 4.30 -11.33
C ILE A 358 20.19 4.68 -10.01
N ASP A 359 21.07 3.80 -9.52
CA ASP A 359 21.79 3.97 -8.27
C ASP A 359 23.14 4.63 -8.54
N GLN A 360 23.59 5.49 -7.62
CA GLN A 360 24.80 6.32 -7.79
C GLN A 360 24.76 7.19 -9.06
N MET A 361 23.64 7.88 -9.31
CA MET A 361 23.48 8.76 -10.48
C MET A 361 24.57 9.85 -10.55
N GLU A 362 25.12 10.27 -9.41
CA GLU A 362 26.25 11.20 -9.32
C GLU A 362 27.50 10.74 -10.10
N GLU A 363 27.65 9.44 -10.35
CA GLU A 363 28.73 8.87 -11.16
C GLU A 363 28.75 9.39 -12.60
N LEU A 364 27.60 9.81 -13.14
CA LEU A 364 27.51 10.46 -14.45
C LEU A 364 28.34 11.75 -14.55
N TRP A 365 28.68 12.37 -13.42
CA TRP A 365 29.51 13.57 -13.35
C TRP A 365 30.88 13.32 -12.75
N THR A 366 31.04 12.31 -11.89
CA THR A 366 32.29 12.06 -11.16
C THR A 366 33.22 11.07 -11.88
N ASP A 367 32.68 10.14 -12.69
CA ASP A 367 33.51 9.20 -13.45
C ASP A 367 34.02 9.82 -14.75
N ARG A 368 35.35 9.90 -14.88
CA ARG A 368 36.04 10.50 -16.04
C ARG A 368 35.86 9.72 -17.35
N ARG A 369 35.42 8.46 -17.28
CA ARG A 369 35.16 7.62 -18.45
C ARG A 369 33.84 7.98 -19.13
N ILE A 370 32.94 8.66 -18.41
CA ILE A 370 31.64 9.09 -18.93
C ILE A 370 31.81 10.49 -19.50
N THR A 371 31.71 10.63 -20.82
CA THR A 371 31.82 11.93 -21.48
C THR A 371 30.54 12.74 -21.31
N ALA A 372 30.60 14.05 -21.61
CA ALA A 372 29.41 14.89 -21.63
C ALA A 372 28.37 14.39 -22.65
N GLU A 373 28.83 13.88 -23.80
CA GLU A 373 27.99 13.31 -24.84
C GLU A 373 27.32 12.00 -24.39
N ASP A 374 28.06 11.10 -23.73
CA ASP A 374 27.50 9.86 -23.16
C ASP A 374 26.42 10.17 -22.12
N ARG A 375 26.68 11.15 -21.25
CA ARG A 375 25.71 11.61 -20.25
C ARG A 375 24.46 12.19 -20.88
N GLU A 376 24.59 13.05 -21.88
CA GLU A 376 23.44 13.66 -22.57
C GLU A 376 22.58 12.59 -23.26
N ARG A 377 23.21 11.65 -23.98
CA ARG A 377 22.51 10.53 -24.62
C ARG A 377 21.81 9.63 -23.60
N PHE A 378 22.50 9.29 -22.51
CA PHE A 378 21.93 8.48 -21.44
C PHE A 378 20.70 9.17 -20.83
N LEU A 379 20.80 10.44 -20.46
CA LEU A 379 19.68 11.19 -19.88
C LEU A 379 18.51 11.33 -20.85
N ALA A 380 18.76 11.52 -22.15
CA ALA A 380 17.70 11.53 -23.17
C ALA A 380 16.95 10.20 -23.23
N VAL A 381 17.67 9.07 -23.12
CA VAL A 381 17.06 7.74 -23.05
C VAL A 381 16.24 7.57 -21.78
N ILE A 382 16.76 7.97 -20.62
CA ILE A 382 16.02 7.90 -19.35
C ILE A 382 14.73 8.74 -19.41
N GLU A 383 14.79 9.96 -19.95
CA GLU A 383 13.60 10.79 -20.13
C GLU A 383 12.57 10.12 -21.05
N ALA A 384 13.01 9.58 -22.19
CA ALA A 384 12.11 8.91 -23.12
C ALA A 384 11.46 7.65 -22.53
N LEU A 385 12.21 6.88 -21.73
CA LEU A 385 11.68 5.73 -21.01
C LEU A 385 10.66 6.17 -19.95
N ALA A 386 10.97 7.19 -19.13
CA ALA A 386 10.05 7.70 -18.10
C ALA A 386 8.75 8.28 -18.69
N ARG A 387 8.80 8.83 -19.91
CA ARG A 387 7.63 9.34 -20.64
C ARG A 387 6.87 8.28 -21.43
N SER A 388 7.41 7.06 -21.55
CA SER A 388 6.77 5.99 -22.32
C SER A 388 5.46 5.47 -21.72
N GLY A 389 5.22 5.73 -20.42
CA GLY A 389 4.09 5.18 -19.67
C GLY A 389 4.29 3.72 -19.20
N HIS A 390 5.37 3.06 -19.63
CA HIS A 390 5.69 1.67 -19.29
C HIS A 390 6.80 1.56 -18.24
N VAL A 391 7.74 2.50 -18.25
CA VAL A 391 8.90 2.52 -17.35
C VAL A 391 8.73 3.61 -16.31
N VAL A 392 9.01 3.27 -15.06
CA VAL A 392 9.12 4.18 -13.91
C VAL A 392 10.59 4.22 -13.53
N VAL A 393 11.14 5.41 -13.33
CA VAL A 393 12.56 5.63 -13.03
C VAL A 393 12.73 6.25 -11.66
#